data_AF-A0A959NZ86-F1
#
_entry.id   AF-A0A959NZ86-F1
#
_cell.length_a   1.000
_cell.length_b   1.000
_cell.length_c   1.000
_cell.angle_alpha   90.00
_cell.angle_beta   90.00
_cell.angle_gamma   90.00
#
_symmetry.space_group_name_H-M   'P 1'
#
loop_
_entity.id
_entity.type
_entity.pdbx_description
1 polymer ?
#
loop_
_entity_poly.entity_id
_entity_poly.type
_entity_poly.pdbx_seq_one_letter_code
_entity_poly.pdbx_strand_id
1 'polypeptide(L)'
;FEKACHFEYKFDSKAEQDLAFLLENDASVSKWLRPAPNQFRIYWDNNSKRYEPDFIVEINDAIFMVEVKRSDQTEDRAVLDKKSAAERFCSYATQFTSANGGKPWRYLLLPHNEVNRTSSMNYLIAKFDIEL
;
A
#
# COMPACT_ATOMS: atom_id res chain seq x y z
N PHE A 1 -12.05 -6.42 12.73
CA PHE A 1 -12.02 -5.51 11.57
C PHE A 1 -13.23 -5.82 10.70
N GLU A 2 -14.05 -4.83 10.36
CA GLU A 2 -15.20 -4.86 9.45
C GLU A 2 -14.80 -4.53 8.01
N LYS A 3 -13.86 -3.58 7.82
CA LYS A 3 -13.36 -3.19 6.48
C LYS A 3 -12.25 -4.10 5.97
N ALA A 4 -11.55 -4.80 6.84
CA ALA A 4 -10.53 -5.73 6.39
C ALA A 4 -11.13 -6.91 5.60
N CYS A 5 -10.36 -7.45 4.66
CA CYS A 5 -10.80 -8.58 3.84
C CYS A 5 -10.75 -9.93 4.59
N HIS A 6 -10.05 -10.00 5.73
CA HIS A 6 -9.97 -11.17 6.60
C HIS A 6 -10.14 -10.78 8.08
N PHE A 7 -10.50 -11.77 8.92
CA PHE A 7 -10.79 -11.53 10.34
C PHE A 7 -9.55 -11.24 11.19
N GLU A 8 -8.42 -11.87 10.85
CA GLU A 8 -7.20 -11.86 11.65
C GLU A 8 -5.99 -11.56 10.77
N TYR A 9 -5.11 -10.70 11.29
CA TYR A 9 -3.84 -10.36 10.66
C TYR A 9 -2.73 -10.31 11.71
N LYS A 10 -1.54 -10.73 11.29
CA LYS A 10 -0.29 -10.47 12.01
C LYS A 10 0.39 -9.25 11.40
N PHE A 11 0.93 -8.38 12.24
CA PHE A 11 1.68 -7.19 11.85
C PHE A 11 3.15 -7.37 12.24
N ASP A 12 4.06 -6.90 11.40
CA ASP A 12 5.50 -7.04 11.63
C ASP A 12 6.08 -5.82 12.36
N SER A 13 5.31 -4.73 12.43
CA SER A 13 5.67 -3.51 13.16
C SER A 13 4.46 -2.81 13.81
N LYS A 14 4.75 -1.96 14.80
CA LYS A 14 3.74 -1.08 15.43
C LYS A 14 3.12 -0.11 14.43
N ALA A 15 3.90 0.39 13.47
CA ALA A 15 3.42 1.30 12.45
C ALA A 15 2.41 0.61 11.52
N GLU A 16 2.64 -0.64 11.12
CA GLU A 16 1.64 -1.41 10.36
C GLU A 16 0.35 -1.65 11.17
N GLN A 17 0.48 -1.96 12.47
CA GLN A 17 -0.71 -2.11 13.33
C GLN A 17 -1.48 -0.78 13.45
N ASP A 18 -0.79 0.35 13.55
CA ASP A 18 -1.41 1.67 13.61
C ASP A 18 -2.05 2.07 12.27
N LEU A 19 -1.43 1.72 11.14
CA LEU A 19 -2.02 1.88 9.83
C LEU A 19 -3.30 1.05 9.72
N ALA A 20 -3.28 -0.22 10.11
CA ALA A 20 -4.48 -1.07 10.09
C ALA A 20 -5.61 -0.49 10.97
N PHE A 21 -5.28 0.06 12.14
CA PHE A 21 -6.26 0.76 12.97
C PHE A 21 -6.83 1.99 12.26
N LEU A 22 -5.99 2.82 11.64
CA LEU A 22 -6.42 3.98 10.87
C LEU A 22 -7.35 3.57 9.73
N LEU A 23 -6.93 2.61 8.90
CA LEU A 23 -7.70 2.13 7.73
C LEU A 23 -9.06 1.57 8.11
N GLU A 24 -9.14 0.89 9.26
CA GLU A 24 -10.39 0.39 9.79
C GLU A 24 -11.35 1.52 10.18
N ASN A 25 -10.84 2.60 10.79
CA ASN A 25 -11.67 3.67 11.36
C ASN A 25 -11.89 4.85 10.39
N ASP A 26 -11.12 4.97 9.32
CA ASP A 26 -11.24 6.06 8.35
C ASP A 26 -12.43 5.87 7.41
N ALA A 27 -13.38 6.82 7.42
CA ALA A 27 -14.59 6.78 6.60
C ALA A 27 -14.33 6.82 5.08
N SER A 28 -13.17 7.31 4.63
CA SER A 28 -12.79 7.32 3.21
C SER A 28 -12.36 5.94 2.69
N VAL A 29 -12.00 5.01 3.60
CA VAL A 29 -11.56 3.65 3.26
C VAL A 29 -12.77 2.73 3.14
N SER A 30 -12.90 2.09 1.98
CA SER A 30 -13.94 1.09 1.70
C SER A 30 -13.52 -0.30 2.16
N LYS A 31 -12.33 -0.75 1.77
CA LYS A 31 -11.75 -2.05 2.12
C LYS A 31 -10.24 -1.95 2.25
N TRP A 32 -9.66 -2.83 3.05
CA TRP A 32 -8.21 -3.00 3.10
C TRP A 32 -7.83 -4.48 3.28
N LEU A 33 -6.60 -4.82 2.89
CA LEU A 33 -6.08 -6.18 2.87
C LEU A 33 -4.59 -6.13 3.16
N ARG A 34 -4.08 -6.96 4.08
CA ARG A 34 -2.69 -7.40 4.00
C ARG A 34 -2.63 -8.62 3.07
N PRO A 35 -1.88 -8.56 1.96
CA PRO A 35 -1.80 -9.67 1.02
C PRO A 35 -1.32 -10.96 1.68
N ALA A 36 -1.86 -12.09 1.25
CA ALA A 36 -1.27 -13.39 1.58
C ALA A 36 0.06 -13.57 0.83
N PRO A 37 0.99 -14.40 1.36
CA PRO A 37 2.23 -14.70 0.66
C PRO A 37 1.97 -15.16 -0.78
N ASN A 38 2.74 -14.65 -1.73
CA ASN A 38 2.61 -14.93 -3.17
C ASN A 38 1.28 -14.52 -3.84
N GLN A 39 0.40 -13.74 -3.19
CA GLN A 39 -0.84 -13.25 -3.80
C GLN A 39 -0.55 -12.33 -5.00
N PHE A 40 0.55 -11.58 -4.93
CA PHE A 40 1.03 -10.72 -6.01
C PHE A 40 2.30 -11.30 -6.63
N ARG A 41 2.38 -11.28 -7.97
CA ARG A 41 3.55 -11.75 -8.73
C ARG A 41 4.44 -10.56 -9.11
N ILE A 42 4.97 -9.86 -8.11
CA ILE A 42 5.85 -8.71 -8.30
C ILE A 42 7.29 -9.15 -8.06
N TYR A 43 8.16 -8.86 -9.02
CA TYR A 43 9.56 -9.24 -8.97
C TYR A 43 10.46 -8.01 -9.09
N TRP A 44 11.57 -8.03 -8.36
CA TRP A 44 12.57 -6.96 -8.35
C TRP A 44 13.98 -7.59 -8.34
N ASP A 45 15.02 -6.76 -8.42
CA ASP A 45 16.43 -7.20 -8.46
C ASP A 45 16.66 -8.20 -9.61
N ASN A 46 16.44 -7.75 -10.86
CA ASN A 46 16.56 -8.57 -12.07
C ASN A 46 15.74 -9.87 -12.04
N ASN A 47 14.50 -9.80 -11.54
CA ASN A 47 13.59 -10.93 -11.35
C ASN A 47 14.09 -12.03 -10.39
N SER A 48 15.13 -11.77 -9.61
CA SER A 48 15.68 -12.76 -8.67
C SER A 48 14.95 -12.78 -7.33
N LYS A 49 14.22 -11.71 -6.98
CA LYS A 49 13.50 -11.57 -5.72
C LYS A 49 12.03 -11.24 -5.93
N ARG A 50 11.18 -11.71 -5.01
CA ARG A 50 9.77 -11.34 -4.94
C ARG A 50 9.57 -10.15 -4.00
N TYR A 51 8.58 -9.34 -4.33
CA TYR A 51 8.09 -8.26 -3.50
C TYR A 51 6.68 -8.61 -3.00
N GLU A 52 6.46 -8.44 -1.70
CA GLU A 52 5.18 -8.59 -1.05
C GLU A 52 4.85 -7.23 -0.41
N PRO A 53 3.80 -6.53 -0.88
CA PRO A 53 3.41 -5.25 -0.30
C PRO A 53 2.70 -5.45 1.04
N ASP A 54 2.86 -4.49 1.95
CA ASP A 54 2.27 -4.59 3.29
C ASP A 54 0.74 -4.50 3.27
N PHE A 55 0.18 -3.56 2.51
CA PHE A 55 -1.27 -3.34 2.43
C PHE A 55 -1.76 -3.04 1.01
N ILE A 56 -2.99 -3.45 0.72
CA ILE A 56 -3.83 -2.93 -0.36
C ILE A 56 -4.99 -2.19 0.29
N VAL A 57 -5.25 -0.97 -0.15
CA VAL A 57 -6.27 -0.08 0.42
C VAL A 57 -7.16 0.44 -0.70
N GLU A 58 -8.46 0.22 -0.59
CA GLU A 58 -9.44 0.74 -1.52
C GLU A 58 -10.14 1.94 -0.91
N ILE A 59 -10.09 3.08 -1.61
CA ILE A 59 -10.92 4.27 -1.33
C ILE A 59 -11.93 4.48 -2.47
N ASN A 60 -12.67 5.59 -2.46
CA ASN A 60 -13.75 5.83 -3.42
C ASN A 60 -13.31 5.80 -4.89
N ASP A 61 -12.15 6.36 -5.22
CA ASP A 61 -11.70 6.62 -6.59
C ASP A 61 -10.40 5.90 -6.98
N ALA A 62 -9.71 5.25 -6.04
CA ALA A 62 -8.45 4.57 -6.29
C ALA A 62 -8.21 3.36 -5.37
N ILE A 63 -7.29 2.50 -5.78
CA ILE A 63 -6.71 1.43 -4.97
C ILE A 63 -5.23 1.74 -4.74
N PHE A 64 -4.78 1.74 -3.50
CA PHE A 64 -3.39 1.99 -3.12
C PHE A 64 -2.71 0.71 -2.68
N MET A 65 -1.57 0.41 -3.30
CA MET A 65 -0.58 -0.54 -2.78
C MET A 65 0.36 0.23 -1.86
N VAL A 66 0.37 -0.11 -0.57
CA VAL A 66 1.06 0.66 0.46
C VAL A 66 2.18 -0.17 1.07
N GLU A 67 3.36 0.44 1.18
CA GLU A 67 4.52 -0.08 1.92
C GLU A 67 4.80 0.85 3.11
N VAL A 68 4.99 0.30 4.30
CA VAL A 68 5.44 1.06 5.47
C VAL A 68 6.93 0.81 5.69
N LYS A 69 7.71 1.88 5.78
CA LYS A 69 9.16 1.77 5.95
C LYS A 69 9.71 2.69 7.02
N ARG A 70 10.82 2.27 7.63
CA ARG A 70 11.60 3.16 8.51
C ARG A 70 11.97 4.44 7.74
N SER A 71 11.81 5.60 8.39
CA SER A 71 11.92 6.90 7.72
C SER A 71 13.35 7.20 7.28
N ASP A 72 14.34 6.66 7.99
CA ASP A 72 15.75 6.72 7.63
C ASP A 72 16.17 5.70 6.55
N GLN A 73 15.22 4.90 6.04
CA GLN A 73 15.45 3.84 5.06
C GLN A 73 14.62 4.01 3.78
N THR A 74 13.82 5.07 3.64
CA THR A 74 12.96 5.24 2.46
C THR A 74 13.77 5.41 1.17
N GLU A 75 14.98 5.96 1.29
CA GLU A 75 15.93 6.16 0.18
C GLU A 75 16.90 4.99 0.01
N ASP A 76 16.75 3.90 0.77
CA ASP A 76 17.59 2.71 0.59
C ASP A 76 17.37 2.14 -0.81
N ARG A 77 18.46 1.80 -1.50
CA ARG A 77 18.41 1.28 -2.87
C ARG A 77 17.44 0.12 -3.05
N ALA A 78 17.41 -0.83 -2.11
CA ALA A 78 16.49 -1.97 -2.16
C ALA A 78 15.02 -1.56 -1.98
N VAL A 79 14.74 -0.49 -1.22
CA VAL A 79 13.39 0.07 -1.07
C VAL A 79 12.97 0.77 -2.37
N LEU A 80 13.88 1.54 -2.98
CA LEU A 80 13.64 2.19 -4.27
C LEU A 80 13.43 1.18 -5.40
N ASP A 81 14.20 0.09 -5.44
CA ASP A 81 14.05 -0.98 -6.45
C ASP A 81 12.68 -1.69 -6.31
N LYS A 82 12.23 -1.95 -5.08
CA LYS A 82 10.88 -2.49 -4.80
C LYS A 82 9.79 -1.51 -5.20
N LYS A 83 9.94 -0.23 -4.83
CA LYS A 83 9.03 0.86 -5.22
C LYS A 83 8.85 0.90 -6.73
N SER A 84 9.94 0.86 -7.50
CA SER A 84 9.87 0.86 -8.97
C SER A 84 9.13 -0.35 -9.53
N ALA A 85 9.32 -1.54 -8.95
CA ALA A 85 8.60 -2.75 -9.34
C ALA A 85 7.09 -2.66 -8.99
N ALA A 86 6.76 -2.10 -7.84
CA ALA A 86 5.39 -1.89 -7.37
C ALA A 86 4.65 -0.85 -8.22
N GLU A 87 5.28 0.29 -8.53
CA GLU A 87 4.73 1.32 -9.43
C GLU A 87 4.45 0.75 -10.82
N ARG A 88 5.35 -0.07 -11.36
CA ARG A 88 5.12 -0.77 -12.63
C ARG A 88 3.93 -1.72 -12.56
N PHE A 89 3.78 -2.45 -11.46
CA PHE A 89 2.61 -3.31 -11.25
C PHE A 89 1.33 -2.47 -11.21
N CYS A 90 1.30 -1.38 -10.45
CA CYS A 90 0.16 -0.47 -10.36
C CYS A 90 -0.18 0.16 -11.71
N SER A 91 0.80 0.47 -12.56
CA SER A 91 0.58 0.94 -13.93
C SER A 91 -0.17 -0.10 -14.79
N TYR A 92 0.28 -1.36 -14.78
CA TYR A 92 -0.42 -2.44 -15.51
C TYR A 92 -1.81 -2.74 -14.93
N ALA A 93 -1.92 -2.74 -13.60
CA ALA A 93 -3.20 -2.92 -12.92
C ALA A 93 -4.18 -1.81 -13.31
N THR A 94 -3.73 -0.55 -13.32
CA THR A 94 -4.52 0.61 -13.79
C THR A 94 -4.95 0.45 -15.23
N GLN A 95 -4.03 0.10 -16.15
CA GLN A 95 -4.37 -0.10 -17.55
C GLN A 95 -5.50 -1.13 -17.70
N PHE A 96 -5.41 -2.25 -16.99
CA PHE A 96 -6.43 -3.28 -17.00
C PHE A 96 -7.73 -2.80 -16.36
N THR A 97 -7.70 -2.26 -15.14
CA THR A 97 -8.92 -1.90 -14.41
C THR A 97 -9.64 -0.74 -15.09
N SER A 98 -8.95 0.31 -15.54
CA SER A 98 -9.56 1.42 -16.27
C SER A 98 -10.23 0.97 -17.57
N ALA A 99 -9.64 0.02 -18.30
CA ALA A 99 -10.26 -0.58 -19.48
C ALA A 99 -11.51 -1.43 -19.16
N ASN A 100 -11.70 -1.81 -17.89
CA ASN A 100 -12.78 -2.69 -17.42
C ASN A 100 -13.69 -2.01 -16.37
N GLY A 101 -13.71 -0.67 -16.31
CA GLY A 101 -14.57 0.09 -15.40
C GLY A 101 -14.21 -0.01 -13.92
N GLY A 102 -13.02 -0.50 -13.60
CA GLY A 102 -12.45 -0.55 -12.25
C GLY A 102 -11.64 0.69 -11.89
N LYS A 103 -11.22 0.76 -10.63
CA LYS A 103 -10.45 1.87 -10.08
C LYS A 103 -8.98 1.81 -10.52
N PRO A 104 -8.31 2.95 -10.76
CA PRO A 104 -6.87 3.00 -10.94
C PRO A 104 -6.13 2.52 -9.68
N TRP A 105 -4.93 2.01 -9.89
CA TRP A 105 -4.01 1.56 -8.85
C TRP A 105 -2.83 2.53 -8.72
N ARG A 106 -2.47 2.87 -7.48
CA ARG A 106 -1.32 3.72 -7.15
C ARG A 106 -0.43 3.06 -6.09
N TYR A 107 0.83 3.43 -6.04
CA TYR A 107 1.75 2.96 -5.01
C TYR A 107 2.04 4.08 -3.99
N LEU A 108 2.12 3.74 -2.71
CA LEU A 108 2.39 4.68 -1.62
C LEU A 108 3.47 4.11 -0.70
N LEU A 109 4.60 4.82 -0.56
CA LEU A 109 5.64 4.50 0.41
C LEU A 109 5.50 5.43 1.62
N LEU A 110 5.18 4.85 2.78
CA LEU A 110 4.91 5.59 4.00
C LEU A 110 6.07 5.47 5.00
N PRO A 111 6.69 6.60 5.40
CA PRO A 111 7.58 6.61 6.56
C PRO A 111 6.82 6.22 7.84
N HIS A 112 7.35 5.28 8.63
CA HIS A 112 6.69 4.74 9.81
C HIS A 112 6.31 5.79 10.87
N ASN A 113 7.05 6.89 10.96
CA ASN A 113 6.83 7.99 11.90
C ASN A 113 5.69 8.94 11.48
N GLU A 114 5.18 8.78 10.26
CA GLU A 114 4.07 9.56 9.70
C GLU A 114 2.73 8.82 9.86
N VAL A 115 2.80 7.52 10.20
CA VAL A 115 1.64 6.69 10.48
C VAL A 115 1.26 6.83 11.95
N ASN A 116 0.05 7.34 12.21
CA ASN A 116 -0.52 7.40 13.55
C ASN A 116 -2.03 7.17 13.50
N ARG A 117 -2.63 6.71 14.61
CA ARG A 117 -4.07 6.36 14.70
C ARG A 117 -5.03 7.54 14.55
N THR A 118 -4.54 8.76 14.69
CA THR A 118 -5.33 10.01 14.59
C THR A 118 -5.28 10.65 13.20
N SER A 119 -4.47 10.09 12.30
CA SER A 119 -4.33 10.56 10.92
C SER A 119 -5.47 10.01 10.05
N SER A 120 -5.45 10.35 8.76
CA SER A 120 -6.38 9.82 7.76
C SER A 120 -5.63 9.35 6.51
N MET A 121 -6.25 8.46 5.75
CA MET A 121 -5.74 7.98 4.46
C MET A 121 -5.58 9.16 3.50
N ASN A 122 -6.56 10.07 3.46
CA ASN A 122 -6.48 11.29 2.65
C ASN A 122 -5.29 12.18 3.01
N TYR A 123 -4.98 12.33 4.30
CA TYR A 123 -3.77 13.07 4.72
C TYR A 123 -2.49 12.38 4.25
N LEU A 124 -2.40 11.06 4.39
CA LEU A 124 -1.24 10.29 3.95
C LEU A 124 -1.05 10.36 2.43
N ILE A 125 -2.14 10.23 1.65
CA ILE A 125 -2.13 10.40 0.19
C ILE A 125 -1.65 11.80 -0.17
N ALA A 126 -2.25 12.85 0.39
CA ALA A 126 -1.88 14.24 0.07
C ALA A 126 -0.41 14.57 0.36
N LYS A 127 0.23 13.84 1.28
CA LYS A 127 1.63 14.05 1.66
C LYS A 127 2.62 13.19 0.87
N PHE A 128 2.24 11.98 0.46
CA PHE A 128 3.17 10.99 -0.07
C PHE A 128 2.83 10.44 -1.46
N ASP A 129 1.65 10.75 -2.01
CA ASP A 129 1.34 10.47 -3.41
C ASP A 129 1.95 11.58 -4.28
N ILE A 130 3.03 11.26 -4.98
CA ILE A 130 3.84 12.23 -5.74
C ILE A 130 3.22 12.50 -7.13
N GLU A 131 2.16 11.78 -7.52
CA GLU A 131 1.45 11.95 -8.80
C GLU A 131 0.17 12.80 -8.67
N LEU A 132 0.35 14.10 -8.36
CA LEU A 132 -0.65 15.16 -8.59
C LEU A 132 -0.29 15.98 -9.84
#